data_AF-A0A936W7T0-F1
#
_entry.id   AF-A0A936W7T0-F1
#
_cell.length_a   1.000
_cell.length_b   1.000
_cell.length_c   1.000
_cell.angle_alpha   90.00
_cell.angle_beta   90.00
_cell.angle_gamma   90.00
#
_symmetry.space_group_name_H-M   'P 1'
#
loop_
_entity.id
_entity.type
_entity.pdbx_description
1 polymer ?
#
loop_
_entity_poly.entity_id
_entity_poly.type
_entity_poly.pdbx_seq_one_letter_code
_entity_poly.pdbx_strand_id
1 'polypeptide(L)'
;MEGYKDFISRFKLFISKQPDLITTTLSNIFTMRLIGNKTHGDLAEIAIAEFINQYMYDFRSVHVGKDLYRAKSREEDITIINEVTKAEFSVSLKAYGDGPLQLSTDKYSRMFPRLEREAKDVLDRSVIEAIFKDPSFADFNNINVLPLIYDEKKQRCNIMVFDYEKAIANTARVCREDEGKGRKHPVYRFYDAQGAYICEVRYGGAAANALQRGLWTNTKNGLAYFDSVTNGWIDYSHNHVLVQLFSHALVSSSKGHETALEDIKADIIEMKKRSNLK
;
A
#
# COMPACT_ATOMS: atom_id res chain seq x y z
N MET A 1 4.29 -0.80 -15.14
CA MET A 1 3.40 -1.77 -14.47
C MET A 1 3.97 -3.18 -14.51
N GLU A 2 4.52 -3.65 -15.63
CA GLU A 2 5.08 -5.01 -15.75
C GLU A 2 6.14 -5.34 -14.68
N GLY A 3 7.12 -4.45 -14.43
CA GLY A 3 8.11 -4.65 -13.37
C GLY A 3 7.52 -4.74 -11.96
N TYR A 4 6.47 -3.99 -11.67
CA TYR A 4 5.79 -4.05 -10.37
C TYR A 4 5.00 -5.35 -10.21
N LYS A 5 4.30 -5.81 -11.25
CA LYS A 5 3.59 -7.10 -11.23
C LYS A 5 4.56 -8.28 -11.05
N ASP A 6 5.71 -8.25 -11.74
CA ASP A 6 6.77 -9.24 -11.54
C ASP A 6 7.26 -9.21 -10.08
N PHE A 7 7.59 -8.03 -9.54
CA PHE A 7 7.97 -7.89 -8.14
C PHE A 7 6.92 -8.46 -7.18
N ILE A 8 5.65 -8.12 -7.33
CA ILE A 8 4.58 -8.65 -6.46
C ILE A 8 4.48 -10.17 -6.54
N SER A 9 4.59 -10.75 -7.75
CA SER A 9 4.60 -12.20 -7.95
C SER A 9 5.78 -12.87 -7.25
N ARG A 10 6.99 -12.30 -7.41
CA ARG A 10 8.22 -12.79 -6.78
C ARG A 10 8.18 -12.64 -5.26
N PHE A 11 7.66 -11.52 -4.77
CA PHE A 11 7.53 -11.24 -3.35
C PHE A 11 6.53 -12.19 -2.69
N LYS A 12 5.36 -12.43 -3.32
CA LYS A 12 4.38 -13.42 -2.87
C LYS A 12 4.96 -14.84 -2.84
N LEU A 13 5.71 -15.22 -3.88
CA LEU A 13 6.41 -16.50 -3.93
C LEU A 13 7.45 -16.61 -2.82
N PHE A 14 8.25 -15.57 -2.59
CA PHE A 14 9.23 -15.53 -1.50
C PHE A 14 8.56 -15.74 -0.15
N ILE A 15 7.51 -14.97 0.15
CA ILE A 15 6.76 -15.06 1.40
C ILE A 15 6.17 -16.47 1.59
N SER A 16 5.64 -17.08 0.52
CA SER A 16 5.10 -18.44 0.62
C SER A 16 6.15 -19.49 1.03
N LYS A 17 7.42 -19.25 0.68
CA LYS A 17 8.55 -20.14 1.01
C LYS A 17 9.19 -19.81 2.36
N GLN A 18 9.18 -18.54 2.74
CA GLN A 18 9.86 -18.01 3.93
C GLN A 18 8.91 -17.11 4.75
N PRO A 19 7.78 -17.67 5.27
CA PRO A 19 6.75 -16.87 5.93
C PRO A 19 7.23 -16.19 7.23
N ASP A 20 8.18 -16.79 7.94
CA ASP A 20 8.66 -16.29 9.22
C ASP A 20 9.41 -14.96 9.09
N LEU A 21 10.15 -14.76 7.99
CA LEU A 21 10.90 -13.53 7.77
C LEU A 21 9.97 -12.33 7.62
N ILE A 22 8.95 -12.43 6.76
CA ILE A 22 8.00 -11.33 6.58
C ILE A 22 7.13 -11.14 7.83
N THR A 23 6.76 -12.23 8.51
CA THR A 23 5.97 -12.17 9.75
C THR A 23 6.72 -11.40 10.84
N THR A 24 8.02 -11.68 11.00
CA THR A 24 8.89 -10.96 11.93
C THR A 24 8.99 -9.48 11.56
N THR A 25 9.24 -9.17 10.29
CA THR A 25 9.34 -7.79 9.81
C THR A 25 8.04 -7.01 10.01
N LEU A 26 6.89 -7.57 9.62
CA LEU A 26 5.58 -6.92 9.80
C LEU A 26 5.24 -6.75 11.28
N SER A 27 5.54 -7.75 12.12
CA SER A 27 5.36 -7.65 13.58
C SER A 27 6.17 -6.48 14.17
N ASN A 28 7.42 -6.32 13.74
CA ASN A 28 8.26 -5.21 14.14
C ASN A 28 7.71 -3.86 13.65
N ILE A 29 7.27 -3.77 12.39
CA ILE A 29 6.62 -2.56 11.84
C ILE A 29 5.39 -2.17 12.66
N PHE A 30 4.48 -3.11 12.92
CA PHE A 30 3.23 -2.79 13.65
C PHE A 30 3.44 -2.58 15.14
N THR A 31 4.50 -3.13 15.73
CA THR A 31 4.93 -2.79 17.10
C THR A 31 5.19 -1.29 17.25
N MET A 32 5.67 -0.61 16.20
CA MET A 32 5.98 0.82 16.25
C MET A 32 4.76 1.72 16.46
N ARG A 33 3.56 1.18 16.31
CA ARG A 33 2.33 1.87 16.72
C ARG A 33 2.28 2.16 18.21
N LEU A 34 2.97 1.37 19.05
CA LEU A 34 3.12 1.65 20.47
C LEU A 34 3.93 2.93 20.74
N ILE A 35 4.79 3.34 19.80
CA ILE A 35 5.57 4.58 19.87
C ILE A 35 4.73 5.76 19.34
N GLY A 36 4.02 5.55 18.23
CA GLY A 36 3.16 6.58 17.67
C GLY A 36 2.31 6.14 16.49
N ASN A 37 1.13 6.75 16.36
CA ASN A 37 0.15 6.41 15.32
C ASN A 37 0.63 6.68 13.89
N LYS A 38 1.60 7.58 13.66
CA LYS A 38 2.15 7.83 12.31
C LYS A 38 3.48 7.10 12.05
N THR A 39 4.18 6.73 13.12
CA THR A 39 5.54 6.19 13.09
C THR A 39 5.65 4.88 12.32
N HIS A 40 4.64 4.02 12.39
CA HIS A 40 4.63 2.74 11.67
C HIS A 40 4.61 2.89 10.14
N GLY A 41 4.06 3.99 9.61
CA GLY A 41 4.06 4.25 8.17
C GLY A 41 5.45 4.57 7.65
N ASP A 42 6.10 5.59 8.23
CA ASP A 42 7.46 5.98 7.85
C ASP A 42 8.47 4.82 8.10
N LEU A 43 8.31 4.06 9.19
CA LEU A 43 9.17 2.91 9.47
C LEU A 43 8.90 1.70 8.57
N ALA A 44 7.68 1.55 8.04
CA ALA A 44 7.41 0.51 7.05
C ALA A 44 8.16 0.74 5.75
N GLU A 45 8.33 1.99 5.33
CA GLU A 45 9.13 2.35 4.14
C GLU A 45 10.57 1.88 4.29
N ILE A 46 11.19 2.15 5.44
CA ILE A 46 12.56 1.74 5.76
C ILE A 46 12.65 0.21 5.86
N ALA A 47 11.75 -0.41 6.63
CA ALA A 47 11.80 -1.84 6.91
C ALA A 47 11.52 -2.70 5.67
N ILE A 48 10.59 -2.31 4.79
CA ILE A 48 10.32 -3.03 3.54
C ILE A 48 11.46 -2.84 2.54
N ALA A 49 12.03 -1.64 2.42
CA ALA A 49 13.20 -1.44 1.58
C ALA A 49 14.37 -2.33 2.03
N GLU A 50 14.63 -2.37 3.33
CA GLU A 50 15.68 -3.22 3.89
C GLU A 50 15.36 -4.71 3.77
N PHE A 51 14.10 -5.12 3.95
CA PHE A 51 13.67 -6.49 3.72
C PHE A 51 14.02 -6.96 2.30
N ILE A 52 13.73 -6.14 1.29
CA ILE A 52 14.05 -6.44 -0.11
C ILE A 52 15.56 -6.62 -0.26
N ASN A 53 16.36 -5.66 0.23
CA ASN A 53 17.83 -5.70 0.13
C ASN A 53 18.44 -6.91 0.84
N GLN A 54 17.86 -7.33 1.97
CA GLN A 54 18.39 -8.42 2.75
C GLN A 54 17.99 -9.79 2.19
N TYR A 55 16.76 -9.94 1.71
CA TYR A 55 16.18 -11.27 1.49
C TYR A 55 15.82 -11.60 0.04
N MET A 56 15.68 -10.61 -0.85
CA MET A 56 15.29 -10.82 -2.24
C MET A 56 16.47 -10.57 -3.19
N TYR A 57 17.22 -11.62 -3.55
CA TYR A 57 18.46 -11.49 -4.33
C TYR A 57 18.29 -10.86 -5.74
N ASP A 58 17.09 -10.93 -6.31
CA ASP A 58 16.75 -10.43 -7.63
C ASP A 58 16.26 -8.98 -7.62
N PHE A 59 16.12 -8.37 -6.44
CA PHE A 59 15.69 -6.99 -6.29
C PHE A 59 16.56 -6.22 -5.29
N ARG A 60 16.71 -4.93 -5.56
CA ARG A 60 17.26 -3.96 -4.62
C ARG A 60 16.25 -2.85 -4.42
N SER A 61 16.19 -2.29 -3.21
CA SER A 61 15.32 -1.18 -2.87
C SER A 61 16.09 -0.03 -2.24
N VAL A 62 15.69 1.18 -2.57
CA VAL A 62 16.20 2.41 -1.97
C VAL A 62 15.03 3.14 -1.33
N HIS A 63 15.16 3.47 -0.04
CA HIS A 63 14.25 4.42 0.61
C HIS A 63 14.60 5.82 0.10
N VAL A 64 13.61 6.49 -0.49
CA VAL A 64 13.86 7.75 -1.22
C VAL A 64 13.88 8.94 -0.25
N GLY A 65 13.16 8.85 0.87
CA GLY A 65 13.11 9.90 1.90
C GLY A 65 12.56 11.24 1.40
N LYS A 66 12.34 12.19 2.34
CA LYS A 66 11.73 13.51 2.01
C LYS A 66 12.73 14.52 1.43
N ASP A 67 14.04 14.32 1.62
CA ASP A 67 15.06 15.33 1.29
C ASP A 67 15.54 15.29 -0.18
N LEU A 68 15.42 14.15 -0.86
CA LEU A 68 15.84 14.01 -2.27
C LEU A 68 14.81 14.54 -3.29
N TYR A 69 13.58 14.86 -2.84
CA TYR A 69 12.42 15.05 -3.73
C TYR A 69 11.78 16.45 -3.74
N ARG A 70 12.50 17.49 -3.29
CA ARG A 70 12.07 18.89 -3.56
C ARG A 70 12.07 19.26 -5.06
N ALA A 71 12.53 18.37 -5.96
CA ALA A 71 12.76 18.69 -7.36
C ALA A 71 12.02 17.82 -8.41
N LYS A 72 11.19 16.82 -8.06
CA LYS A 72 10.48 15.99 -9.08
C LYS A 72 9.01 15.69 -8.73
N SER A 73 8.22 15.53 -9.78
CA SER A 73 6.75 15.58 -9.86
C SER A 73 5.97 14.37 -9.31
N ARG A 74 6.59 13.46 -8.53
CA ARG A 74 5.94 12.25 -7.99
C ARG A 74 6.37 11.94 -6.56
N GLU A 75 5.40 11.75 -5.66
CA GLU A 75 5.62 11.29 -4.28
C GLU A 75 5.58 9.76 -4.28
N GLU A 76 6.73 9.11 -4.32
CA GLU A 76 6.84 7.67 -4.15
C GLU A 76 7.85 7.37 -3.03
N ASP A 77 7.53 6.38 -2.20
CA ASP A 77 8.17 6.20 -0.88
C ASP A 77 9.47 5.37 -0.98
N ILE A 78 9.50 4.39 -1.89
CA ILE A 78 10.68 3.57 -2.20
C ILE A 78 10.85 3.41 -3.72
N THR A 79 12.08 3.17 -4.16
CA THR A 79 12.39 2.75 -5.52
C THR A 79 12.89 1.32 -5.51
N ILE A 80 12.31 0.45 -6.33
CA ILE A 80 12.74 -0.93 -6.50
C ILE A 80 13.42 -1.10 -7.86
N ILE A 81 14.56 -1.79 -7.86
CA ILE A 81 15.37 -2.10 -9.03
C ILE A 81 15.43 -3.62 -9.14
N ASN A 82 15.01 -4.18 -10.27
CA ASN A 82 15.25 -5.59 -10.58
C ASN A 82 16.70 -5.76 -11.00
N GLU A 83 17.47 -6.57 -10.27
CA GLU A 83 18.91 -6.74 -10.51
C GLU A 83 19.23 -7.54 -11.77
N VAL A 84 18.26 -8.28 -12.31
CA VAL A 84 18.42 -9.06 -13.55
C VAL A 84 18.08 -8.22 -14.78
N THR A 85 16.91 -7.59 -14.79
CA THR A 85 16.42 -6.83 -15.95
C THR A 85 16.85 -5.38 -15.95
N LYS A 86 17.36 -4.88 -14.82
CA LYS A 86 17.65 -3.46 -14.54
C LYS A 86 16.44 -2.54 -14.64
N ALA A 87 15.22 -3.11 -14.66
CA ALA A 87 14.00 -2.34 -14.60
C ALA A 87 13.90 -1.63 -13.25
N GLU A 88 13.62 -0.33 -13.28
CA GLU A 88 13.44 0.52 -12.11
C GLU A 88 11.99 1.02 -12.08
N PHE A 89 11.38 0.97 -10.90
CA PHE A 89 10.06 1.52 -10.69
C PHE A 89 9.88 1.98 -9.25
N SER A 90 9.21 3.11 -9.10
CA SER A 90 8.84 3.63 -7.79
C SER A 90 7.61 2.91 -7.25
N VAL A 91 7.53 2.80 -5.92
CA VAL A 91 6.41 2.21 -5.19
C VAL A 91 6.00 3.15 -4.06
N SER A 92 4.71 3.43 -3.95
CA SER A 92 4.15 4.09 -2.78
C SER A 92 3.71 3.04 -1.75
N LEU A 93 4.27 3.12 -0.55
CA LEU A 93 3.90 2.28 0.56
C LEU A 93 2.78 2.95 1.36
N LYS A 94 1.76 2.18 1.73
CA LYS A 94 0.64 2.69 2.53
C LYS A 94 0.33 1.75 3.68
N ALA A 95 0.56 2.19 4.91
CA ALA A 95 0.14 1.47 6.11
C ALA A 95 -1.18 2.06 6.66
N TYR A 96 -2.23 1.25 6.74
CA TYR A 96 -3.56 1.69 7.20
C TYR A 96 -4.40 0.52 7.72
N GLY A 97 -5.44 0.82 8.50
CA GLY A 97 -6.38 -0.20 8.98
C GLY A 97 -7.20 -0.80 7.83
N ASP A 98 -7.90 -1.92 8.06
CA ASP A 98 -8.71 -2.64 7.06
C ASP A 98 -9.93 -1.88 6.48
N GLY A 99 -9.96 -0.55 6.59
CA GLY A 99 -11.01 0.33 6.12
C GLY A 99 -10.70 1.02 4.78
N PRO A 100 -11.22 2.26 4.59
CA PRO A 100 -11.05 3.00 3.36
C PRO A 100 -9.63 3.59 3.22
N LEU A 101 -9.03 3.44 2.05
CA LEU A 101 -7.78 4.08 1.64
C LEU A 101 -8.05 5.07 0.51
N GLN A 102 -7.53 6.29 0.66
CA GLN A 102 -7.44 7.22 -0.45
C GLN A 102 -6.22 6.89 -1.30
N LEU A 103 -6.43 6.76 -2.60
CA LEU A 103 -5.36 6.65 -3.57
C LEU A 103 -5.07 8.05 -4.14
N SER A 104 -3.80 8.46 -4.16
CA SER A 104 -3.35 9.74 -4.70
C SER A 104 -3.34 9.77 -6.25
N THR A 105 -4.34 9.15 -6.89
CA THR A 105 -4.48 9.02 -8.34
C THR A 105 -5.22 10.19 -8.99
N ASP A 106 -5.75 11.14 -8.21
CA ASP A 106 -6.51 12.28 -8.71
C ASP A 106 -5.93 13.63 -8.28
N LYS A 107 -4.63 13.84 -8.55
CA LYS A 107 -3.90 15.07 -8.19
C LYS A 107 -4.56 16.35 -8.71
N TYR A 108 -5.25 16.25 -9.85
CA TYR A 108 -5.91 17.37 -10.51
C TYR A 108 -7.42 17.43 -10.28
N SER A 109 -7.97 16.57 -9.41
CA SER A 109 -9.41 16.53 -9.09
C SER A 109 -10.31 16.39 -10.34
N ARG A 110 -9.93 15.55 -11.30
CA ARG A 110 -10.58 15.36 -12.61
C ARG A 110 -11.56 14.19 -12.63
N MET A 111 -11.38 13.17 -11.79
CA MET A 111 -12.23 11.96 -11.83
C MET A 111 -13.69 12.28 -11.48
N PHE A 112 -13.91 13.05 -10.42
CA PHE A 112 -15.28 13.37 -9.99
C PHE A 112 -16.03 14.26 -11.00
N PRO A 113 -15.48 15.39 -11.50
CA PRO A 113 -16.15 16.19 -12.53
C PRO A 113 -16.40 15.44 -13.83
N ARG A 114 -15.58 14.45 -14.17
CA ARG A 114 -15.82 13.59 -15.32
C ARG A 114 -17.07 12.73 -15.11
N LEU A 115 -17.23 12.13 -13.93
CA LEU A 115 -18.38 11.31 -13.58
C LEU A 115 -19.68 12.11 -13.46
N GLU A 116 -19.62 13.41 -13.12
CA GLU A 116 -20.79 14.30 -13.09
C GLU A 116 -21.45 14.53 -14.46
N ARG A 117 -20.77 14.16 -15.55
CA ARG A 117 -21.35 14.21 -16.91
C ARG A 117 -22.24 13.01 -17.21
N GLU A 118 -22.20 11.99 -16.36
CA GLU A 118 -22.92 10.73 -16.57
C GLU A 118 -24.27 10.75 -15.86
N ALA A 119 -25.13 9.79 -16.23
CA ALA A 119 -26.38 9.57 -15.51
C ALA A 119 -26.11 9.19 -14.04
N LYS A 120 -27.09 9.42 -13.16
CA LYS A 120 -27.01 9.06 -11.73
C LYS A 120 -26.71 7.57 -11.53
N ASP A 121 -27.23 6.72 -12.40
CA ASP A 121 -27.03 5.28 -12.39
C ASP A 121 -26.67 4.80 -13.79
N VAL A 122 -25.43 4.32 -13.97
CA VAL A 122 -24.87 3.92 -15.26
C VAL A 122 -24.71 2.40 -15.25
N LEU A 123 -25.46 1.74 -16.14
CA LEU A 123 -25.42 0.29 -16.36
C LEU A 123 -24.92 -0.07 -17.77
N ASP A 124 -24.85 0.91 -18.67
CA ASP A 124 -24.41 0.70 -20.05
C ASP A 124 -22.89 0.42 -20.07
N ARG A 125 -22.51 -0.76 -20.54
CA ARG A 125 -21.12 -1.20 -20.59
C ARG A 125 -20.25 -0.29 -21.46
N SER A 126 -20.77 0.23 -22.57
CA SER A 126 -20.03 1.12 -23.46
C SER A 126 -19.69 2.46 -22.78
N VAL A 127 -20.61 2.97 -21.96
CA VAL A 127 -20.40 4.18 -21.16
C VAL A 127 -19.38 3.92 -20.04
N ILE A 128 -19.49 2.79 -19.33
CA ILE A 128 -18.54 2.40 -18.28
C ILE A 128 -17.12 2.28 -18.85
N GLU A 129 -16.97 1.66 -20.03
CA GLU A 129 -15.68 1.59 -20.71
C GLU A 129 -15.16 2.96 -21.12
N ALA A 130 -16.03 3.86 -21.57
CA ALA A 130 -15.65 5.23 -21.91
C ALA A 130 -15.19 6.03 -20.69
N ILE A 131 -15.77 5.79 -19.50
CA ILE A 131 -15.32 6.41 -18.23
C ILE A 131 -13.87 6.00 -17.94
N PHE A 132 -13.55 4.71 -17.96
CA PHE A 132 -12.19 4.24 -17.66
C PHE A 132 -11.15 4.59 -18.73
N LYS A 133 -11.59 4.77 -19.98
CA LYS A 133 -10.72 5.24 -21.08
C LYS A 133 -10.50 6.76 -21.06
N ASP A 134 -11.26 7.51 -20.27
CA ASP A 134 -11.10 8.96 -20.16
C ASP A 134 -9.74 9.32 -19.53
N PRO A 135 -9.04 10.35 -20.02
CA PRO A 135 -7.77 10.79 -19.45
C PRO A 135 -7.83 11.13 -17.96
N SER A 136 -9.02 11.46 -17.43
CA SER A 136 -9.24 11.67 -15.99
C SER A 136 -8.98 10.41 -15.16
N PHE A 137 -9.05 9.24 -15.76
CA PHE A 137 -8.77 7.93 -15.17
C PHE A 137 -7.42 7.34 -15.61
N ALA A 138 -6.60 8.07 -16.38
CA ALA A 138 -5.32 7.55 -16.87
C ALA A 138 -4.38 7.10 -15.73
N ASP A 139 -4.40 7.81 -14.60
CA ASP A 139 -3.56 7.49 -13.44
C ASP A 139 -4.12 6.34 -12.57
N PHE A 140 -5.35 5.89 -12.83
CA PHE A 140 -5.97 4.77 -12.10
C PHE A 140 -5.11 3.51 -12.14
N ASN A 141 -4.40 3.29 -13.25
CA ASN A 141 -3.53 2.13 -13.47
C ASN A 141 -2.03 2.44 -13.31
N ASN A 142 -1.64 3.69 -13.05
CA ASN A 142 -0.22 4.10 -13.17
C ASN A 142 0.52 4.25 -11.84
N ILE A 143 -0.10 3.92 -10.71
CA ILE A 143 0.56 3.98 -9.40
C ILE A 143 0.78 2.57 -8.85
N ASN A 144 2.05 2.25 -8.60
CA ASN A 144 2.41 1.04 -7.86
C ASN A 144 2.22 1.33 -6.37
N VAL A 145 1.18 0.76 -5.76
CA VAL A 145 0.89 0.95 -4.33
C VAL A 145 1.08 -0.37 -3.61
N LEU A 146 1.97 -0.43 -2.61
CA LEU A 146 2.16 -1.58 -1.73
C LEU A 146 1.45 -1.35 -0.38
N PRO A 147 0.24 -1.92 -0.19
CA PRO A 147 -0.60 -1.60 0.96
C PRO A 147 -0.34 -2.58 2.10
N LEU A 148 0.10 -2.08 3.25
CA LEU A 148 0.25 -2.83 4.51
C LEU A 148 -0.99 -2.59 5.37
N ILE A 149 -1.88 -3.58 5.39
CA ILE A 149 -3.21 -3.46 5.96
C ILE A 149 -3.24 -4.16 7.31
N TYR A 150 -3.85 -3.54 8.32
CA TYR A 150 -3.95 -4.14 9.65
C TYR A 150 -5.37 -4.12 10.22
N ASP A 151 -5.68 -5.14 11.01
CA ASP A 151 -6.84 -5.21 11.90
C ASP A 151 -6.30 -5.20 13.33
N GLU A 152 -6.25 -3.99 13.90
CA GLU A 152 -5.66 -3.73 15.20
C GLU A 152 -6.35 -4.51 16.32
N LYS A 153 -7.67 -4.64 16.26
CA LYS A 153 -8.46 -5.33 17.29
C LYS A 153 -8.10 -6.80 17.38
N LYS A 154 -7.71 -7.39 16.25
CA LYS A 154 -7.30 -8.79 16.16
C LYS A 154 -5.79 -8.98 16.06
N GLN A 155 -5.01 -7.90 16.15
CA GLN A 155 -3.55 -7.91 16.03
C GLN A 155 -3.06 -8.73 14.83
N ARG A 156 -3.62 -8.45 13.67
CA ARG A 156 -3.25 -9.13 12.43
C ARG A 156 -3.04 -8.15 11.28
N CYS A 157 -2.24 -8.55 10.31
CA CYS A 157 -1.88 -7.73 9.18
C CYS A 157 -1.80 -8.53 7.87
N ASN A 158 -1.83 -7.84 6.74
CA ASN A 158 -1.76 -8.44 5.42
C ASN A 158 -1.20 -7.41 4.43
N ILE A 159 -0.42 -7.87 3.46
CA ILE A 159 -0.08 -7.05 2.30
C ILE A 159 -1.08 -7.38 1.20
N MET A 160 -2.02 -6.48 0.92
CA MET A 160 -3.06 -6.72 -0.09
C MET A 160 -3.01 -5.66 -1.18
N VAL A 161 -2.77 -6.06 -2.42
CA VAL A 161 -2.67 -5.17 -3.58
C VAL A 161 -4.01 -5.13 -4.30
N PHE A 162 -4.51 -3.93 -4.62
CA PHE A 162 -5.75 -3.77 -5.36
C PHE A 162 -5.56 -4.14 -6.84
N ASP A 163 -6.42 -5.02 -7.35
CA ASP A 163 -6.38 -5.49 -8.74
C ASP A 163 -7.24 -4.57 -9.62
N TYR A 164 -6.59 -3.55 -10.17
CA TYR A 164 -7.24 -2.56 -11.02
C TYR A 164 -7.79 -3.16 -12.32
N GLU A 165 -7.12 -4.16 -12.89
CA GLU A 165 -7.57 -4.82 -14.13
C GLU A 165 -8.86 -5.59 -13.89
N LYS A 166 -8.90 -6.37 -12.80
CA LYS A 166 -10.11 -7.07 -12.36
C LYS A 166 -11.23 -6.11 -11.99
N ALA A 167 -10.90 -5.00 -11.32
CA ALA A 167 -11.88 -3.97 -10.95
C ALA A 167 -12.55 -3.37 -12.19
N ILE A 168 -11.77 -2.95 -13.19
CA ILE A 168 -12.29 -2.41 -14.45
C ILE A 168 -13.09 -3.46 -15.19
N ALA A 169 -12.54 -4.67 -15.35
CA ALA A 169 -13.17 -5.76 -16.08
C ALA A 169 -14.56 -6.08 -15.53
N ASN A 170 -14.68 -6.17 -14.19
CA ASN A 170 -15.89 -6.60 -13.51
C ASN A 170 -16.89 -5.47 -13.20
N THR A 171 -16.53 -4.20 -13.42
CA THR A 171 -17.46 -3.10 -13.18
C THR A 171 -18.68 -3.22 -14.10
N ALA A 172 -19.85 -3.41 -13.51
CA ALA A 172 -21.12 -3.53 -14.23
C ALA A 172 -22.07 -2.35 -13.96
N ARG A 173 -21.80 -1.58 -12.89
CA ARG A 173 -22.62 -0.43 -12.50
C ARG A 173 -21.77 0.66 -11.87
N VAL A 174 -22.02 1.91 -12.27
CA VAL A 174 -21.49 3.11 -11.61
C VAL A 174 -22.66 3.95 -11.13
N CYS A 175 -22.74 4.17 -9.82
CA CYS A 175 -23.89 4.85 -9.21
C CYS A 175 -23.46 6.01 -8.34
N ARG A 176 -24.09 7.17 -8.57
CA ARG A 176 -23.97 8.35 -7.71
C ARG A 176 -24.84 8.18 -6.48
N GLU A 177 -24.19 8.14 -5.33
CA GLU A 177 -24.86 8.22 -4.05
C GLU A 177 -24.73 9.63 -3.48
N ASP A 178 -25.88 10.24 -3.20
CA ASP A 178 -25.97 11.58 -2.61
C ASP A 178 -25.58 11.59 -1.12
N GLU A 179 -25.68 12.75 -0.50
CA GLU A 179 -25.41 13.01 0.91
C GLU A 179 -26.36 12.22 1.84
N GLY A 180 -25.86 11.77 3.00
CA GLY A 180 -26.64 10.98 3.97
C GLY A 180 -25.83 9.92 4.71
N LYS A 181 -26.41 9.30 5.75
CA LYS A 181 -25.75 8.26 6.60
C LYS A 181 -24.37 8.69 7.15
N GLY A 182 -24.24 9.97 7.52
CA GLY A 182 -22.98 10.57 8.01
C GLY A 182 -22.04 11.08 6.92
N ARG A 183 -22.38 10.92 5.64
CA ARG A 183 -21.62 11.43 4.49
C ARG A 183 -22.08 12.84 4.12
N LYS A 184 -21.13 13.78 4.06
CA LYS A 184 -21.38 15.21 3.76
C LYS A 184 -21.33 15.58 2.27
N HIS A 185 -20.80 14.70 1.43
CA HIS A 185 -20.62 14.99 0.00
C HIS A 185 -20.96 13.75 -0.84
N PRO A 186 -21.44 13.92 -2.08
CA PRO A 186 -21.75 12.81 -2.96
C PRO A 186 -20.51 11.97 -3.30
N VAL A 187 -20.74 10.71 -3.65
CA VAL A 187 -19.72 9.78 -4.14
C VAL A 187 -20.24 9.00 -5.33
N TYR A 188 -19.34 8.59 -6.21
CA TYR A 188 -19.64 7.60 -7.23
C TYR A 188 -19.06 6.26 -6.81
N ARG A 189 -19.92 5.25 -6.71
CA ARG A 189 -19.50 3.88 -6.36
C ARG A 189 -19.58 2.98 -7.56
N PHE A 190 -18.58 2.11 -7.64
CA PHE A 190 -18.42 1.13 -8.68
C PHE A 190 -18.79 -0.22 -8.10
N TYR A 191 -19.67 -0.92 -8.80
CA TYR A 191 -20.21 -2.22 -8.39
C TYR A 191 -20.04 -3.24 -9.49
N ASP A 192 -19.91 -4.50 -9.08
CA ASP A 192 -19.92 -5.63 -10.00
C ASP A 192 -21.32 -6.07 -10.40
N ALA A 193 -21.41 -7.11 -11.24
CA ALA A 193 -22.68 -7.64 -11.72
C ALA A 193 -23.54 -8.26 -10.61
N GLN A 194 -22.95 -8.60 -9.46
CA GLN A 194 -23.64 -9.10 -8.27
C GLN A 194 -24.01 -7.98 -7.29
N GLY A 195 -23.65 -6.73 -7.60
CA GLY A 195 -23.87 -5.57 -6.73
C GLY A 195 -22.85 -5.44 -5.59
N ALA A 196 -21.75 -6.19 -5.62
CA ALA A 196 -20.68 -6.06 -4.63
C ALA A 196 -19.84 -4.81 -4.90
N TYR A 197 -19.33 -4.20 -3.82
CA TYR A 197 -18.52 -2.99 -3.90
C TYR A 197 -17.13 -3.28 -4.51
N ILE A 198 -16.70 -2.42 -5.43
CA ILE A 198 -15.37 -2.47 -6.05
C ILE A 198 -14.48 -1.33 -5.50
N CYS A 199 -14.86 -0.09 -5.79
CA CYS A 199 -14.17 1.13 -5.38
C CYS A 199 -15.12 2.34 -5.41
N GLU A 200 -14.65 3.52 -5.00
CA GLU A 200 -15.44 4.74 -5.09
C GLU A 200 -14.60 5.98 -5.42
N VAL A 201 -15.18 6.94 -6.14
CA VAL A 201 -14.62 8.27 -6.33
C VAL A 201 -15.39 9.25 -5.47
N ARG A 202 -14.66 9.96 -4.59
CA ARG A 202 -15.25 10.92 -3.64
C ARG A 202 -15.07 12.36 -4.09
N TYR A 203 -16.06 13.19 -3.76
CA TYR A 203 -16.12 14.59 -4.17
C TYR A 203 -14.97 15.43 -3.63
N GLY A 204 -14.26 16.11 -4.54
CA GLY A 204 -13.09 16.89 -4.25
C GLY A 204 -13.21 18.40 -4.42
N GLY A 205 -14.40 18.99 -4.31
CA GLY A 205 -14.56 20.44 -4.47
C GLY A 205 -13.74 21.28 -3.48
N ALA A 206 -13.63 22.58 -3.71
CA ALA A 206 -12.78 23.50 -2.93
C ALA A 206 -12.98 23.39 -1.40
N ALA A 207 -14.18 23.03 -0.94
CA ALA A 207 -14.54 22.87 0.47
C ALA A 207 -14.21 21.48 1.07
N ALA A 208 -13.90 20.47 0.28
CA ALA A 208 -13.63 19.11 0.76
C ALA A 208 -12.22 19.01 1.39
N ASN A 209 -12.01 18.27 2.48
CA ASN A 209 -10.65 18.04 2.96
C ASN A 209 -9.90 17.07 2.02
N ALA A 210 -8.57 16.94 2.14
CA ALA A 210 -7.80 16.01 1.32
C ALA A 210 -8.38 14.58 1.39
N LEU A 211 -8.78 14.12 2.58
CA LEU A 211 -9.41 12.82 2.89
C LEU A 211 -10.85 12.66 2.36
N GLN A 212 -11.31 13.55 1.49
CA GLN A 212 -12.64 13.47 0.88
C GLN A 212 -12.58 13.45 -0.65
N ARG A 213 -11.39 13.52 -1.25
CA ARG A 213 -11.23 13.70 -2.70
C ARG A 213 -10.69 12.45 -3.38
N GLY A 214 -10.92 12.32 -4.69
CA GLY A 214 -10.23 11.36 -5.54
C GLY A 214 -10.72 9.92 -5.40
N LEU A 215 -9.88 8.97 -5.79
CA LEU A 215 -10.20 7.55 -5.80
C LEU A 215 -9.97 6.92 -4.42
N TRP A 216 -10.89 6.06 -4.04
CA TRP A 216 -10.86 5.33 -2.79
C TRP A 216 -11.11 3.85 -3.04
N THR A 217 -10.34 3.04 -2.33
CA THR A 217 -10.65 1.62 -2.15
C THR A 217 -11.05 1.42 -0.69
N ASN A 218 -11.77 0.33 -0.40
CA ASN A 218 -12.11 -0.03 0.96
C ASN A 218 -11.88 -1.53 1.10
N THR A 219 -10.82 -1.89 1.80
CA THR A 219 -10.35 -3.29 1.85
C THR A 219 -11.40 -4.22 2.43
N LYS A 220 -12.08 -3.81 3.50
CA LYS A 220 -13.15 -4.59 4.12
C LYS A 220 -14.34 -4.82 3.20
N ASN A 221 -14.75 -3.82 2.43
CA ASN A 221 -15.94 -3.92 1.58
C ASN A 221 -15.64 -4.49 0.18
N GLY A 222 -14.41 -4.30 -0.31
CA GLY A 222 -13.98 -4.65 -1.66
C GLY A 222 -12.97 -5.80 -1.69
N LEU A 223 -12.91 -6.63 -0.64
CA LEU A 223 -11.88 -7.67 -0.46
C LEU A 223 -11.68 -8.57 -1.70
N ALA A 224 -12.76 -8.85 -2.46
CA ALA A 224 -12.71 -9.65 -3.68
C ALA A 224 -11.83 -9.06 -4.80
N TYR A 225 -11.50 -7.76 -4.71
CA TYR A 225 -10.67 -6.99 -5.65
C TYR A 225 -9.26 -6.75 -5.13
N PHE A 226 -8.87 -7.41 -4.05
CA PHE A 226 -7.52 -7.38 -3.54
C PHE A 226 -6.88 -8.75 -3.67
N ASP A 227 -5.62 -8.78 -4.10
CA ASP A 227 -4.77 -9.97 -3.99
C ASP A 227 -3.90 -9.89 -2.74
N SER A 228 -3.92 -10.96 -1.94
CA SER A 228 -3.06 -11.06 -0.76
C SER A 228 -1.68 -11.58 -1.16
N VAL A 229 -0.68 -10.75 -0.93
CA VAL A 229 0.75 -11.06 -1.13
C VAL A 229 1.29 -11.91 0.02
N THR A 230 0.71 -11.77 1.22
CA THR A 230 1.06 -12.59 2.39
C THR A 230 0.32 -13.92 2.47
N ASN A 231 -0.48 -14.28 1.45
CA ASN A 231 -1.32 -15.49 1.42
C ASN A 231 -2.33 -15.58 2.58
N GLY A 232 -2.83 -14.44 3.04
CA GLY A 232 -3.77 -14.35 4.14
C GLY A 232 -3.31 -13.39 5.24
N TRP A 233 -4.14 -13.31 6.29
CA TRP A 233 -3.83 -12.52 7.48
C TRP A 233 -2.75 -13.20 8.30
N ILE A 234 -1.75 -12.43 8.71
CA ILE A 234 -0.66 -12.81 9.61
C ILE A 234 -0.97 -12.21 10.98
N ASP A 235 -1.06 -13.04 12.00
CA ASP A 235 -1.14 -12.57 13.38
C ASP A 235 0.24 -12.05 13.82
N TYR A 236 0.26 -10.92 14.52
CA TYR A 236 1.49 -10.32 15.03
C TYR A 236 1.42 -10.08 16.53
N SER A 237 2.57 -10.16 17.18
CA SER A 237 2.75 -9.79 18.58
C SER A 237 3.64 -8.56 18.71
N HIS A 238 3.41 -7.75 19.74
CA HIS A 238 4.27 -6.61 20.01
C HIS A 238 5.66 -7.05 20.48
N ASN A 239 6.70 -6.54 19.81
CA ASN A 239 8.09 -6.69 20.21
C ASN A 239 8.50 -5.56 21.17
N HIS A 240 8.19 -5.70 22.46
CA HIS A 240 8.53 -4.68 23.45
C HIS A 240 10.05 -4.44 23.60
N VAL A 241 10.89 -5.43 23.28
CA VAL A 241 12.35 -5.27 23.26
C VAL A 241 12.76 -4.28 22.17
N LEU A 242 12.13 -4.33 20.99
CA LEU A 242 12.38 -3.36 19.93
C LEU A 242 12.02 -1.93 20.38
N VAL A 243 10.91 -1.75 21.11
CA VAL A 243 10.53 -0.44 21.67
C VAL A 243 11.61 0.07 22.64
N GLN A 244 12.13 -0.79 23.50
CA GLN A 244 13.24 -0.45 24.41
C GLN A 244 14.51 -0.11 23.63
N LEU A 245 14.85 -0.88 22.60
CA LEU A 245 16.01 -0.63 21.74
C LEU A 245 15.92 0.77 21.11
N PHE A 246 14.76 1.15 20.55
CA PHE A 246 14.53 2.51 20.04
C PHE A 246 14.68 3.56 21.15
N SER A 247 14.07 3.35 22.31
CA SER A 247 14.16 4.28 23.44
C SER A 247 15.60 4.52 23.89
N HIS A 248 16.41 3.48 23.97
CA HIS A 248 17.82 3.58 24.36
C HIS A 248 18.69 4.16 23.24
N ALA A 249 18.43 3.79 21.99
CA ALA A 249 19.13 4.36 20.84
C ALA A 249 18.96 5.89 20.78
N LEU A 250 17.79 6.44 21.11
CA LEU A 250 17.57 7.89 21.07
C LEU A 250 18.40 8.70 22.09
N VAL A 251 18.98 8.05 23.10
CA VAL A 251 19.79 8.70 24.14
C VAL A 251 21.22 8.17 24.23
N SER A 252 21.64 7.30 23.30
CA SER A 252 23.00 6.75 23.25
C SER A 252 23.90 7.48 22.24
N SER A 253 25.21 7.26 22.34
CA SER A 253 26.19 7.81 21.41
C SER A 253 26.23 7.02 20.09
N SER A 254 26.76 7.66 19.02
CA SER A 254 27.05 7.00 17.74
C SER A 254 27.85 5.72 17.91
N LYS A 255 28.80 5.69 18.86
CA LYS A 255 29.61 4.50 19.12
C LYS A 255 28.78 3.33 19.66
N GLY A 256 27.79 3.63 20.51
CA GLY A 256 26.83 2.64 20.99
C GLY A 256 25.97 2.11 19.84
N HIS A 257 25.52 2.99 18.93
CA HIS A 257 24.75 2.59 17.75
C HIS A 257 25.53 1.68 16.81
N GLU A 258 26.79 2.02 16.51
CA GLU A 258 27.67 1.17 15.68
C GLU A 258 27.81 -0.23 16.25
N THR A 259 28.01 -0.34 17.57
CA THR A 259 28.17 -1.62 18.24
C THR A 259 26.87 -2.45 18.17
N ALA A 260 25.74 -1.85 18.49
CA ALA A 260 24.44 -2.51 18.40
C ALA A 260 24.10 -2.92 16.96
N LEU A 261 24.50 -2.12 15.97
CA LEU A 261 24.26 -2.41 14.56
C LEU A 261 25.01 -3.66 14.10
N GLU A 262 26.24 -3.89 14.56
CA GLU A 262 26.99 -5.11 14.22
C GLU A 262 26.32 -6.37 14.79
N ASP A 263 25.80 -6.30 16.02
CA ASP A 263 25.05 -7.42 16.61
C ASP A 263 23.76 -7.73 15.83
N ILE A 264 23.03 -6.69 15.40
CA ILE A 264 21.81 -6.84 14.59
C ILE A 264 22.14 -7.43 13.22
N LYS A 265 23.23 -6.99 12.57
CA LYS A 265 23.68 -7.57 11.28
C LYS A 265 24.05 -9.05 11.42
N ALA A 266 24.72 -9.41 12.52
CA ALA A 266 25.07 -10.80 12.80
C ALA A 266 23.81 -11.67 12.97
N ASP A 267 22.79 -11.16 13.67
CA ASP A 267 21.49 -11.84 13.82
C ASP A 267 20.78 -12.01 12.48
N ILE A 268 20.75 -10.99 11.62
CA ILE A 268 20.17 -11.09 10.26
C ILE A 268 20.86 -12.19 9.44
N ILE A 269 22.19 -12.29 9.50
CA ILE A 269 22.94 -13.35 8.82
C ILE A 269 22.51 -14.73 9.33
N GLU A 270 22.33 -14.88 10.64
CA GLU A 270 21.86 -16.11 11.25
C GLU A 270 20.41 -16.45 10.84
N MET A 271 19.51 -15.46 10.78
CA MET A 271 18.15 -15.61 10.27
C MET A 271 18.13 -16.10 8.80
N LYS A 272 19.02 -15.56 7.96
CA LYS A 272 19.18 -16.01 6.56
C LYS A 272 19.59 -17.48 6.49
N LYS A 273 20.60 -17.88 7.27
CA LYS A 273 21.07 -19.28 7.33
C LYS A 273 19.96 -20.24 7.73
N ARG A 274 19.17 -19.91 8.76
CA ARG A 274 18.01 -20.71 9.20
C ARG A 274 16.94 -20.83 8.12
N SER A 275 16.80 -19.81 7.30
CA SER A 275 15.86 -19.76 6.16
C SER A 275 16.44 -20.36 4.88
N ASN A 276 17.62 -21.00 4.93
CA ASN A 276 18.34 -21.52 3.76
C ASN A 276 18.62 -20.45 2.67
N LEU A 277 18.71 -19.18 3.07
CA LEU A 277 19.15 -18.08 2.21
C LEU A 277 20.68 -17.97 2.34
N LYS A 278 21.36 -17.86 1.20
CA LYS A 278 22.81 -17.70 1.12
C LYS A 278 23.22 -16.25 1.20
#